data_AF-A0A285BEL1-F1
#
_entry.id   AF-A0A285BEL1-F1
#
_cell.length_a   1.000
_cell.length_b   1.000
_cell.length_c   1.000
_cell.angle_alpha   90.00
_cell.angle_beta   90.00
_cell.angle_gamma   90.00
#
_symmetry.space_group_name_H-M   'P 1'
#
loop_
_entity.id
_entity.type
_entity.pdbx_description
1 polymer ?
#
loop_
_entity_poly.entity_id
_entity_poly.type
_entity_poly.pdbx_seq_one_letter_code
_entity_poly.pdbx_strand_id
1 'polypeptide(L)'
;MPNYNNRPNNKQSYKGQENEAGIYNKIKDDLPLALDPDKDKDGEKLIHVTEELGKWFAEKDKVTISQIRKIYSYTRKLNVDKDDWKFRLKILKAYLAYNAGKFSDFKNFKDVFTFAIDKVNDEKKLERFKNFFEAVIAYHKAYGGK
;
A
#
# COMPACT_ATOMS: atom_id res chain seq x y z
N MET A 1 -51.32 -19.05 -7.63
CA MET A 1 -50.35 -18.27 -8.43
C MET A 1 -49.35 -17.63 -7.46
N PRO A 2 -48.04 -17.91 -7.55
CA PRO A 2 -47.07 -17.38 -6.60
C PRO A 2 -46.75 -15.91 -6.88
N ASN A 3 -46.76 -15.12 -5.81
CA ASN A 3 -46.49 -13.69 -5.80
C ASN A 3 -44.97 -13.44 -5.91
N TYR A 4 -44.52 -12.78 -6.98
CA TYR A 4 -43.11 -12.42 -7.18
C TYR A 4 -42.76 -11.20 -6.32
N ASN A 5 -42.06 -11.47 -5.21
CA ASN A 5 -41.42 -10.44 -4.39
C ASN A 5 -40.41 -9.62 -5.21
N ASN A 6 -40.69 -8.33 -5.36
CA ASN A 6 -39.75 -7.32 -5.85
C ASN A 6 -38.64 -7.12 -4.81
N ARG A 7 -37.41 -7.59 -5.10
CA ARG A 7 -36.20 -7.22 -4.35
C ARG A 7 -35.68 -5.87 -4.86
N PRO A 8 -35.33 -4.91 -3.99
CA PRO A 8 -34.77 -3.64 -4.42
C PRO A 8 -33.41 -3.82 -5.09
N ASN A 9 -33.24 -3.12 -6.20
CA ASN A 9 -32.17 -3.23 -7.17
C ASN A 9 -30.86 -2.65 -6.59
N ASN A 10 -29.87 -3.51 -6.33
CA ASN A 10 -28.56 -3.15 -5.77
C ASN A 10 -27.64 -2.48 -6.82
N LYS A 11 -28.06 -1.34 -7.37
CA LYS A 11 -27.27 -0.57 -8.35
C LYS A 11 -26.21 0.33 -7.70
N GLN A 12 -26.22 0.48 -6.38
CA GLN A 12 -25.28 1.31 -5.64
C GLN A 12 -23.96 0.59 -5.30
N SER A 13 -23.94 -0.74 -5.30
CA SER A 13 -22.75 -1.55 -4.99
C SER A 13 -21.73 -1.63 -6.14
N TYR A 14 -22.12 -1.37 -7.39
CA TYR A 14 -21.24 -1.53 -8.55
C TYR A 14 -20.38 -0.29 -8.85
N LYS A 15 -20.90 0.92 -8.57
CA LYS A 15 -20.16 2.18 -8.77
C LYS A 15 -18.97 2.36 -7.80
N GLY A 16 -18.93 1.64 -6.68
CA GLY A 16 -17.82 1.69 -5.73
C GLY A 16 -16.60 0.88 -6.18
N GLN A 17 -16.81 -0.22 -6.90
CA GLN A 17 -15.74 -1.14 -7.30
C GLN A 17 -14.92 -0.63 -8.49
N GLU A 18 -15.53 0.14 -9.40
CA GLU A 18 -14.83 0.71 -10.57
C GLU A 18 -13.88 1.86 -10.21
N ASN A 19 -14.07 2.51 -9.05
CA ASN A 19 -13.29 3.68 -8.62
C ASN A 19 -12.10 3.33 -7.69
N GLU A 20 -12.19 2.26 -6.90
CA GLU A 20 -11.11 1.81 -6.00
C GLU A 20 -9.93 1.17 -6.74
N ALA A 21 -10.18 0.56 -7.90
CA ALA A 21 -9.14 -0.05 -8.73
C ALA A 21 -8.28 0.99 -9.47
N GLY A 22 -8.69 2.26 -9.49
CA GLY A 22 -8.14 3.29 -10.37
C GLY A 22 -6.66 3.59 -10.12
N ILE A 23 -6.28 4.02 -8.91
CA ILE A 23 -4.90 4.42 -8.66
C ILE A 23 -3.95 3.23 -8.56
N TYR A 24 -4.38 2.14 -7.91
CA TYR A 24 -3.56 0.93 -7.79
C TYR A 24 -3.22 0.37 -9.16
N ASN A 25 -4.20 0.28 -10.08
CA ASN A 25 -3.93 -0.14 -11.44
C ASN A 25 -3.09 0.87 -12.22
N LYS A 26 -3.27 2.17 -12.00
CA LYS A 26 -2.46 3.22 -12.65
C LYS A 26 -0.98 3.11 -12.29
N ILE A 27 -0.65 2.88 -11.03
CA ILE A 27 0.74 2.87 -10.56
C ILE A 27 1.37 1.47 -10.57
N LYS A 28 0.60 0.42 -10.86
CA LYS A 28 1.08 -0.98 -10.81
C LYS A 28 2.26 -1.22 -11.76
N ASP A 29 2.29 -0.51 -12.88
CA ASP A 29 3.35 -0.66 -13.89
C ASP A 29 4.60 0.15 -13.52
N ASP A 30 4.42 1.30 -12.85
CA ASP A 30 5.53 2.14 -12.39
C ASP A 30 6.17 1.66 -11.09
N LEU A 31 5.41 1.04 -10.20
CA LEU A 31 5.89 0.61 -8.89
C LEU A 31 7.07 -0.39 -8.96
N PRO A 32 7.08 -1.40 -9.85
CA PRO A 32 8.24 -2.27 -10.03
C PRO A 32 9.50 -1.52 -10.47
N LEU A 33 9.35 -0.48 -11.30
CA LEU A 33 10.47 0.36 -11.76
C LEU A 33 10.97 1.25 -10.61
N ALA A 34 10.06 1.88 -9.88
CA ALA A 34 10.35 2.71 -8.72
C ALA A 34 11.10 1.95 -7.60
N LEU A 35 10.80 0.65 -7.43
CA LEU A 35 11.42 -0.23 -6.45
C LEU A 35 12.76 -0.81 -6.90
N ASP A 36 13.20 -0.55 -8.13
CA ASP A 36 14.46 -1.05 -8.68
C ASP A 36 15.46 0.11 -8.84
N PRO A 37 16.46 0.22 -7.94
CA PRO A 37 17.46 1.30 -8.00
C PRO A 37 18.24 1.35 -9.32
N ASP A 38 18.39 0.22 -10.02
CA ASP A 38 19.13 0.18 -11.29
C ASP A 38 18.27 0.72 -12.45
N LYS A 39 16.94 0.74 -12.30
CA LYS A 39 15.97 1.27 -13.28
C LYS A 39 15.49 2.69 -12.97
N ASP A 40 15.57 3.13 -11.71
CA ASP A 40 15.14 4.45 -11.24
C ASP A 40 16.24 5.08 -10.36
N LYS A 41 17.42 5.30 -10.94
CA LYS A 41 18.62 5.72 -10.20
C LYS A 41 18.41 7.02 -9.41
N ASP A 42 17.79 8.00 -10.04
CA ASP A 42 17.56 9.34 -9.46
C ASP A 42 16.32 9.41 -8.57
N GLY A 43 15.47 8.36 -8.59
CA GLY A 43 14.31 8.27 -7.71
C GLY A 43 13.09 9.06 -8.17
N GLU A 44 13.07 9.58 -9.38
CA GLU A 44 11.94 10.35 -9.91
C GLU A 44 10.66 9.52 -9.91
N LYS A 45 10.72 8.25 -10.36
CA LYS A 45 9.53 7.39 -10.37
C LYS A 45 9.10 7.05 -8.95
N LEU A 46 10.04 6.77 -8.06
CA LEU A 46 9.75 6.52 -6.65
C LEU A 46 9.02 7.71 -6.02
N ILE A 47 9.53 8.93 -6.17
CA ILE A 47 8.92 10.11 -5.58
C ILE A 47 7.51 10.33 -6.14
N HIS A 48 7.34 10.30 -7.46
CA HIS A 48 6.03 10.44 -8.10
C HIS A 48 5.01 9.42 -7.57
N VAL A 49 5.37 8.14 -7.55
CA VAL A 49 4.47 7.07 -7.06
C VAL A 49 4.16 7.24 -5.57
N THR A 50 5.15 7.62 -4.75
CA THR A 50 4.96 7.78 -3.30
C THR A 50 4.07 8.97 -2.97
N GLU A 51 4.15 10.05 -3.74
CA GLU A 51 3.31 11.23 -3.59
C GLU A 51 1.85 10.92 -3.90
N GLU A 52 1.59 10.30 -5.05
CA GLU A 52 0.25 9.88 -5.46
C GLU A 52 -0.40 8.94 -4.43
N LEU A 53 0.37 7.96 -3.95
CA LEU A 53 -0.07 7.02 -2.92
C LEU A 53 -0.33 7.70 -1.59
N GLY A 54 0.60 8.52 -1.11
CA GLY A 54 0.47 9.22 0.17
C GLY A 54 -0.78 10.08 0.20
N LYS A 55 -1.03 10.84 -0.87
CA LYS A 55 -2.24 11.64 -1.05
C LYS A 55 -3.50 10.78 -1.04
N TRP A 56 -3.52 9.70 -1.81
CA TRP A 56 -4.67 8.79 -1.86
C TRP A 56 -5.00 8.21 -0.48
N PHE A 57 -3.99 7.69 0.22
CA PHE A 57 -4.18 7.11 1.54
C PHE A 57 -4.69 8.12 2.57
N ALA A 58 -4.28 9.39 2.45
CA ALA A 58 -4.73 10.46 3.35
C ALA A 58 -6.17 10.91 3.03
N GLU A 59 -6.47 11.18 1.76
CA GLU A 59 -7.71 11.86 1.37
C GLU A 59 -8.87 10.90 1.02
N LYS A 60 -8.55 9.77 0.38
CA LYS A 60 -9.54 8.84 -0.17
C LYS A 60 -9.82 7.71 0.81
N ASP A 61 -8.79 6.95 1.13
CA ASP A 61 -8.93 5.81 2.06
C ASP A 61 -9.07 6.31 3.50
N LYS A 62 -8.50 7.48 3.83
CA LYS A 62 -8.50 8.07 5.18
C LYS A 62 -7.79 7.19 6.21
N VAL A 63 -6.72 6.52 5.78
CA VAL A 63 -5.86 5.74 6.66
C VAL A 63 -5.28 6.67 7.73
N THR A 64 -5.34 6.24 8.98
CA THR A 64 -4.84 6.98 10.13
C THR A 64 -3.41 6.61 10.50
N ILE A 65 -2.68 7.54 11.11
CA ILE A 65 -1.34 7.32 11.67
C ILE A 65 -1.37 6.19 12.71
N SER A 66 -2.46 6.10 13.48
CA SER A 66 -2.63 5.08 14.51
C SER A 66 -2.59 3.66 13.92
N GLN A 67 -3.19 3.45 12.74
CA GLN A 67 -3.18 2.19 12.00
C GLN A 67 -1.79 1.89 11.43
N ILE A 68 -1.10 2.91 10.91
CA ILE A 68 0.22 2.77 10.26
C ILE A 68 1.33 2.51 11.29
N ARG A 69 1.26 3.09 12.50
CA ARG A 69 2.38 3.19 13.46
C ARG A 69 3.08 1.87 13.76
N LYS A 70 2.32 0.76 13.94
CA LYS A 70 2.90 -0.56 14.23
C LYS A 70 3.67 -1.09 13.03
N ILE A 71 3.13 -0.93 11.83
CA ILE A 71 3.74 -1.37 10.57
C ILE A 71 4.99 -0.53 10.31
N TYR A 72 4.93 0.79 10.46
CA TYR A 72 6.10 1.68 10.34
C TYR A 72 7.24 1.31 11.28
N SER A 73 6.92 1.12 12.57
CA SER A 73 7.90 0.69 13.56
C SER A 73 8.55 -0.66 13.22
N TYR A 74 7.81 -1.56 12.56
CA TYR A 74 8.33 -2.84 12.12
C TYR A 74 9.21 -2.70 10.88
N THR A 75 8.75 -1.95 9.86
CA THR A 75 9.49 -1.68 8.63
C THR A 75 10.84 -1.03 8.92
N ARG A 76 10.90 -0.05 9.83
CA ARG A 76 12.16 0.61 10.26
C ARG A 76 13.17 -0.35 10.91
N LYS A 77 12.73 -1.50 11.43
CA LYS A 77 13.59 -2.52 12.04
C LYS A 77 14.11 -3.56 11.05
N LEU A 78 13.66 -3.52 9.79
CA LEU A 78 14.21 -4.34 8.72
C LEU A 78 15.64 -3.87 8.44
N ASN A 79 16.58 -4.80 8.49
CA ASN A 79 17.98 -4.55 8.17
C ASN A 79 18.46 -5.59 7.16
N VAL A 80 19.14 -5.12 6.11
CA VAL A 80 19.81 -5.95 5.09
C VAL A 80 20.88 -6.84 5.71
N ASP A 81 21.59 -6.37 6.75
CA ASP A 81 22.66 -7.12 7.40
C ASP A 81 22.18 -8.32 8.22
N LYS A 82 20.85 -8.50 8.36
CA LYS A 82 20.26 -9.62 9.09
C LYS A 82 19.79 -10.68 8.12
N ASP A 83 20.33 -11.89 8.25
CA ASP A 83 19.95 -13.05 7.44
C ASP A 83 18.44 -13.36 7.46
N ASP A 84 17.71 -12.90 8.49
CA ASP A 84 16.28 -13.11 8.65
C ASP A 84 15.39 -12.07 7.94
N TRP A 85 15.95 -11.11 7.19
CA TRP A 85 15.19 -10.02 6.58
C TRP A 85 14.05 -10.52 5.66
N LYS A 86 14.30 -11.60 4.90
CA LYS A 86 13.27 -12.23 4.03
C LYS A 86 12.10 -12.78 4.84
N PHE A 87 12.39 -13.41 5.98
CA PHE A 87 11.35 -13.89 6.88
C PHE A 87 10.59 -12.73 7.51
N ARG A 88 11.29 -11.67 7.93
CA ARG A 88 10.67 -10.47 8.48
C ARG A 88 9.74 -9.77 7.48
N LEU A 89 10.07 -9.74 6.19
CA LEU A 89 9.16 -9.25 5.16
C LEU A 89 7.86 -10.06 5.08
N LYS A 90 7.92 -11.39 5.24
CA LYS A 90 6.72 -12.23 5.31
C LYS A 90 5.87 -11.91 6.54
N ILE A 91 6.50 -11.62 7.68
CA ILE A 91 5.80 -11.15 8.89
C ILE A 91 5.17 -9.77 8.67
N LEU A 92 5.85 -8.86 7.97
CA LEU A 92 5.29 -7.56 7.61
C LEU A 92 4.01 -7.71 6.77
N LYS A 93 4.00 -8.63 5.79
CA LYS A 93 2.77 -8.98 5.04
C LYS A 93 1.65 -9.46 5.95
N ALA A 94 1.95 -10.32 6.93
CA ALA A 94 0.95 -10.78 7.88
C ALA A 94 0.36 -9.62 8.73
N TYR A 95 1.19 -8.64 9.12
CA TYR A 95 0.70 -7.45 9.82
C TYR A 95 -0.16 -6.54 8.94
N LEU A 96 0.18 -6.38 7.66
CA LEU A 96 -0.67 -5.66 6.71
C LEU A 96 -2.04 -6.35 6.58
N ALA A 97 -2.06 -7.67 6.41
CA ALA A 97 -3.28 -8.45 6.31
C ALA A 97 -4.15 -8.36 7.58
N TYR A 98 -3.54 -8.44 8.77
CA TYR A 98 -4.24 -8.28 10.04
C TYR A 98 -4.89 -6.89 10.17
N ASN A 99 -4.18 -5.82 9.82
CA ASN A 99 -4.75 -4.47 9.87
C ASN A 99 -5.89 -4.30 8.88
N ALA A 100 -5.77 -4.82 7.66
CA ALA A 100 -6.85 -4.80 6.67
C ALA A 100 -8.08 -5.62 7.09
N GLY A 101 -7.91 -6.68 7.90
CA GLY A 101 -9.03 -7.40 8.50
C GLY A 101 -9.73 -6.64 9.62
N LYS A 102 -9.04 -5.68 10.24
CA LYS A 102 -9.58 -4.83 11.33
C LYS A 102 -10.16 -3.51 10.83
N PHE A 103 -9.62 -2.98 9.74
CA PHE A 103 -9.83 -1.62 9.25
C PHE A 103 -10.13 -1.67 7.75
N SER A 104 -11.38 -1.40 7.36
CA SER A 104 -11.83 -1.51 5.97
C SER A 104 -11.16 -0.50 5.04
N ASP A 105 -10.85 0.69 5.56
CA ASP A 105 -10.04 1.75 4.94
C ASP A 105 -8.60 1.33 4.64
N PHE A 106 -8.09 0.27 5.28
CA PHE A 106 -6.69 -0.13 5.15
C PHE A 106 -6.43 -1.12 3.99
N LYS A 107 -7.48 -1.50 3.25
CA LYS A 107 -7.39 -2.54 2.21
C LYS A 107 -6.40 -2.18 1.10
N ASN A 108 -6.51 -0.98 0.53
CA ASN A 108 -5.66 -0.52 -0.57
C ASN A 108 -4.21 -0.32 -0.11
N PHE A 109 -4.01 0.22 1.09
CA PHE A 109 -2.68 0.31 1.71
C PHE A 109 -2.04 -1.07 1.79
N LYS A 110 -2.77 -2.06 2.31
CA LYS A 110 -2.30 -3.46 2.35
C LYS A 110 -1.97 -3.99 0.96
N ASP A 111 -2.83 -3.78 -0.04
CA ASP A 111 -2.61 -4.33 -1.39
C ASP A 111 -1.35 -3.75 -2.05
N VAL A 112 -1.15 -2.44 -1.99
CA VAL A 112 0.04 -1.75 -2.51
C VAL A 112 1.32 -2.27 -1.83
N PHE A 113 1.34 -2.32 -0.49
CA PHE A 113 2.55 -2.73 0.22
C PHE A 113 2.80 -4.23 0.13
N THR A 114 1.77 -5.07 0.05
CA THR A 114 1.95 -6.51 -0.21
C THR A 114 2.60 -6.72 -1.58
N PHE A 115 2.10 -6.04 -2.62
CA PHE A 115 2.69 -6.09 -3.96
C PHE A 115 4.13 -5.56 -3.98
N ALA A 116 4.41 -4.44 -3.30
CA ALA A 116 5.76 -3.90 -3.19
C ALA A 116 6.72 -4.92 -2.54
N ILE A 117 6.29 -5.57 -1.45
CA ILE A 117 7.09 -6.61 -0.78
C ILE A 117 7.31 -7.83 -1.68
N ASP A 118 6.36 -8.21 -2.54
CA ASP A 118 6.56 -9.28 -3.54
C ASP A 118 7.64 -8.97 -4.58
N LYS A 119 8.00 -7.69 -4.77
CA LYS A 119 9.07 -7.26 -5.69
C LYS A 119 10.45 -7.19 -5.03
N VAL A 120 10.54 -7.33 -3.71
CA VAL A 120 11.81 -7.31 -2.98
C VAL A 120 12.44 -8.69 -3.00
N ASN A 121 13.44 -8.88 -3.86
CA ASN A 121 14.17 -10.14 -4.03
C ASN A 121 15.66 -10.06 -3.64
N ASP A 122 16.18 -8.85 -3.42
CA ASP A 122 17.55 -8.58 -2.99
C ASP A 122 17.62 -7.44 -1.97
N GLU A 123 18.81 -7.20 -1.43
CA GLU A 123 19.08 -6.20 -0.39
C GLU A 123 18.93 -4.76 -0.89
N LYS A 124 19.31 -4.48 -2.15
CA LYS A 124 19.16 -3.15 -2.75
C LYS A 124 17.67 -2.77 -2.82
N LYS A 125 16.83 -3.72 -3.25
CA LYS A 125 15.38 -3.54 -3.31
C LYS A 125 14.75 -3.49 -1.93
N LEU A 126 15.34 -4.15 -0.91
CA LEU A 126 14.88 -4.00 0.46
C LEU A 126 15.10 -2.56 0.96
N GLU A 127 16.29 -2.00 0.72
CA GLU A 127 16.56 -0.60 1.09
C GLU A 127 15.67 0.35 0.31
N ARG A 128 15.48 0.08 -0.99
CA ARG A 128 14.56 0.86 -1.84
C ARG A 128 13.11 0.79 -1.35
N PHE A 129 12.65 -0.38 -0.92
CA PHE A 129 11.34 -0.56 -0.30
C PHE A 129 11.18 0.24 1.00
N LYS A 130 12.21 0.29 1.84
CA LYS A 130 12.18 1.10 3.07
C LYS A 130 12.03 2.59 2.74
N ASN A 131 12.78 3.10 1.77
CA ASN A 131 12.68 4.47 1.29
C ASN A 131 11.29 4.77 0.71
N PHE A 132 10.77 3.85 -0.12
CA PHE A 132 9.41 3.93 -0.65
C PHE A 132 8.36 4.02 0.47
N PHE A 133 8.45 3.14 1.48
CA PHE A 133 7.52 3.12 2.62
C PHE A 133 7.55 4.42 3.42
N GLU A 134 8.76 4.94 3.70
CA GLU A 134 8.95 6.19 4.43
C GLU A 134 8.43 7.40 3.64
N ALA A 135 8.69 7.46 2.34
CA ALA A 135 8.20 8.52 1.47
C ALA A 135 6.67 8.54 1.39
N VAL A 136 6.01 7.37 1.23
CA VAL A 136 4.54 7.30 1.26
C VAL A 136 3.97 7.87 2.56
N ILE A 137 4.59 7.55 3.71
CA ILE A 137 4.13 8.07 5.01
C ILE A 137 4.39 9.57 5.15
N ALA A 138 5.54 10.05 4.66
CA ALA A 138 5.85 11.48 4.66
C ALA A 138 4.80 12.26 3.85
N TYR A 139 4.49 11.81 2.63
CA TYR A 139 3.44 12.42 1.81
C TYR A 139 2.05 12.26 2.41
N HIS A 140 1.71 11.09 2.95
CA HIS A 140 0.46 10.89 3.70
C HIS A 140 0.28 11.94 4.80
N LYS A 141 1.35 12.21 5.56
CA LYS A 141 1.35 13.26 6.59
C LYS A 141 1.22 14.65 6.00
N ALA A 142 1.94 14.95 4.92
CA ALA A 142 1.91 16.24 4.22
C ALA A 142 0.50 16.56 3.69
N TYR A 143 -0.24 15.55 3.22
CA TYR A 143 -1.62 15.67 2.75
C TYR A 143 -2.67 15.57 3.88
N GLY A 144 -2.26 15.72 5.15
CA GLY A 144 -3.20 15.86 6.27
C GLY A 144 -3.68 14.56 6.89
N GLY A 145 -3.00 13.44 6.62
CA GLY A 145 -3.24 12.17 7.31
C GLY A 145 -3.23 12.33 8.84
N LYS A 146 -4.28 11.81 9.49
CA LYS A 146 -4.51 11.97 10.94
C LYS A 146 -4.07 10.76 11.75
#